data_AF-A0A957ZSW8-F1
#
_entry.id   AF-A0A957ZSW8-F1
#
_cell.length_a   1.000
_cell.length_b   1.000
_cell.length_c   1.000
_cell.angle_alpha   90.00
_cell.angle_beta   90.00
_cell.angle_gamma   90.00
#
_symmetry.space_group_name_H-M   'P 1'
#
loop_
_entity.id
_entity.type
_entity.pdbx_description
1 polymer ?
#
loop_
_entity_poly.entity_id
_entity_poly.type
_entity_poly.pdbx_seq_one_letter_code
_entity_poly.pdbx_strand_id
1 'polypeptide(L)'
;MAVSNPIVNPSGTTKANASPRRARMSGETITALLFVLPSLIGFVLFYAVPAIRGVWISFTDWDLLGDARFIGVENYVRLFNDPEFWNAL
;
A
#
# COMPACT_ATOMS: atom_id res chain seq x y z
N MET A 1 21.92 -54.25 47.60
CA MET A 1 22.60 -53.60 46.46
C MET A 1 21.82 -53.95 45.19
N ALA A 2 20.97 -53.04 44.73
CA ALA A 2 20.43 -53.03 43.38
C ALA A 2 20.21 -51.56 43.03
N VAL A 3 21.17 -51.00 42.32
CA VAL A 3 21.12 -49.65 41.77
C VAL A 3 20.25 -49.74 40.52
N SER A 4 19.04 -49.18 40.56
CA SER A 4 18.25 -48.95 39.35
C SER A 4 18.34 -47.47 38.98
N ASN A 5 19.15 -47.20 37.95
CA ASN A 5 19.31 -45.89 37.31
C ASN A 5 18.00 -45.45 36.62
N PRO A 6 17.79 -44.16 36.34
CA PRO A 6 16.50 -43.61 35.97
C PRO A 6 16.16 -43.90 34.51
N ILE A 7 14.90 -44.24 34.23
CA ILE A 7 14.36 -44.29 32.88
C ILE A 7 14.12 -42.84 32.43
N VAL A 8 15.04 -42.31 31.63
CA VAL A 8 14.82 -41.12 30.82
C VAL A 8 13.76 -41.46 29.78
N ASN A 9 12.57 -40.85 29.89
CA ASN A 9 11.52 -40.98 28.88
C ASN A 9 11.77 -39.94 27.76
N PRO A 10 11.97 -40.36 26.50
CA PRO A 10 12.29 -39.46 25.41
C PRO A 10 11.07 -38.59 25.05
N SER A 11 11.30 -37.28 25.09
CA SER A 11 10.71 -36.27 24.20
C SER A 11 9.38 -36.63 23.54
N GLY A 12 8.29 -36.50 24.31
CA GLY A 12 6.98 -36.24 23.74
C GLY A 12 7.00 -34.87 23.08
N THR A 13 7.34 -34.81 21.80
CA THR A 13 7.11 -33.66 20.92
C THR A 13 5.61 -33.37 20.90
N THR A 14 5.14 -32.52 21.82
CA THR A 14 3.81 -31.90 21.70
C THR A 14 3.85 -31.05 20.44
N LYS A 15 3.30 -31.58 19.34
CA LYS A 15 2.99 -30.78 18.16
C LYS A 15 2.14 -29.62 18.62
N ALA A 16 2.76 -28.44 18.70
CA ALA A 16 2.08 -27.19 18.96
C ALA A 16 1.08 -27.00 17.82
N ASN A 17 -0.16 -27.41 18.06
CA ASN A 17 -1.27 -27.16 17.17
C ASN A 17 -1.58 -25.66 17.28
N ALA A 18 -0.80 -24.85 16.58
CA ALA A 18 -0.99 -23.41 16.50
C ALA A 18 -2.23 -23.15 15.64
N SER A 19 -3.40 -23.24 16.27
CA SER A 19 -4.65 -22.77 15.67
C SER A 19 -4.42 -21.35 15.14
N PRO A 20 -4.80 -21.04 13.89
CA PRO A 20 -4.62 -19.69 13.35
C PRO A 20 -5.44 -18.74 14.22
N ARG A 21 -4.77 -17.95 15.05
CA ARG A 21 -5.41 -16.86 15.79
C ARG A 21 -5.93 -15.90 14.73
N ARG A 22 -7.21 -16.03 14.38
CA ARG A 22 -7.92 -15.02 13.60
C ARG A 22 -7.68 -13.70 14.29
N ALA A 23 -7.01 -12.79 13.60
CA ALA A 23 -6.76 -11.44 14.07
C ALA A 23 -8.13 -10.75 14.23
N ARG A 24 -8.73 -10.88 15.41
CA ARG A 24 -9.91 -10.13 15.78
C ARG A 24 -9.41 -8.71 16.02
N MET A 25 -9.75 -7.78 15.13
CA MET A 25 -9.56 -6.36 15.41
C MET A 25 -10.28 -6.07 16.73
N SER A 26 -9.52 -5.57 17.71
CA SER A 26 -10.08 -5.17 19.00
C SER A 26 -11.01 -3.98 18.80
N GLY A 27 -12.00 -3.79 19.69
CA GLY A 27 -12.90 -2.64 19.64
C GLY A 27 -12.13 -1.31 19.66
N GLU A 28 -11.01 -1.25 20.37
CA GLU A 28 -10.10 -0.11 20.43
C GLU A 28 -9.49 0.24 19.07
N THR A 29 -9.13 -0.77 18.27
CA THR A 29 -8.62 -0.57 16.90
C THR A 29 -9.68 0.06 16.00
N ILE A 30 -10.94 -0.35 16.14
CA ILE A 30 -12.05 0.21 15.36
C ILE A 30 -12.28 1.67 15.77
N THR A 31 -12.30 1.97 17.07
CA THR A 31 -12.44 3.36 17.55
C THR A 31 -11.31 4.24 17.04
N ALA A 32 -10.05 3.79 17.14
CA ALA A 32 -8.91 4.53 16.59
C ALA A 32 -9.05 4.80 15.09
N LEU A 33 -9.51 3.81 14.31
CA LEU A 33 -9.73 3.98 12.87
C LEU A 33 -10.85 4.99 12.57
N LEU A 34 -11.94 5.00 13.35
CA LEU A 34 -13.03 5.96 13.20
C LEU A 34 -12.56 7.41 13.41
N PHE A 35 -11.59 7.65 14.30
CA PHE A 35 -11.00 8.98 14.48
C PHE A 35 -10.07 9.39 13.33
N VAL A 36 -9.40 8.44 12.69
CA VAL A 36 -8.51 8.69 11.54
C VAL A 36 -9.31 8.87 10.25
N LEU A 37 -10.47 8.23 10.12
CA LEU A 37 -11.26 8.24 8.89
C LEU A 37 -11.59 9.65 8.35
N PRO A 38 -12.02 10.65 9.15
CA PRO A 38 -12.33 11.98 8.63
C PRO A 38 -11.14 12.67 7.96
N SER A 39 -9.96 12.62 8.59
CA SER A 39 -8.75 13.20 8.01
C SER A 39 -8.28 12.41 6.79
N LEU A 40 -8.39 11.09 6.82
CA LEU A 40 -8.07 10.24 5.68
C LEU A 40 -8.99 10.50 4.47
N ILE A 41 -10.29 10.68 4.71
CA ILE A 41 -11.26 11.05 3.66
C ILE A 41 -10.86 12.40 3.05
N GLY A 42 -10.57 13.40 3.87
CA GLY A 42 -10.10 14.71 3.39
C GLY A 42 -8.82 14.58 2.55
N PHE A 43 -7.83 13.84 3.04
CA PHE A 43 -6.59 13.57 2.31
C PHE A 43 -6.86 12.88 0.96
N VAL A 44 -7.71 11.85 0.93
CA VAL A 44 -8.00 11.14 -0.32
C VAL A 44 -8.68 12.07 -1.33
N LEU A 45 -9.72 12.79 -0.92
CA LEU A 45 -10.52 13.60 -1.82
C LEU A 45 -9.77 14.83 -2.35
N PHE A 46 -9.04 15.52 -1.48
CA PHE A 46 -8.43 16.81 -1.82
C PHE A 46 -6.95 16.72 -2.20
N TYR A 47 -6.28 15.60 -1.90
CA TYR A 47 -4.87 15.41 -2.25
C TYR A 47 -4.66 14.20 -3.15
N ALA A 48 -5.02 13.00 -2.70
CA ALA A 48 -4.67 11.78 -3.43
C ALA A 48 -5.38 11.68 -4.79
N VAL A 49 -6.68 11.95 -4.84
CA VAL A 49 -7.48 11.93 -6.07
C VAL A 49 -6.95 12.92 -7.12
N PRO A 50 -6.77 14.23 -6.83
CA PRO A 50 -6.22 15.15 -7.82
C PRO A 50 -4.77 14.83 -8.19
N ALA A 51 -3.93 14.34 -7.26
CA ALA A 51 -2.57 13.93 -7.58
C ALA A 51 -2.55 12.73 -8.56
N ILE A 52 -3.34 11.69 -8.30
CA ILE A 52 -3.45 10.52 -9.18
C ILE A 52 -4.03 10.93 -10.54
N ARG A 53 -5.03 11.82 -10.56
CA ARG A 53 -5.58 12.39 -11.80
C ARG A 53 -4.50 13.14 -12.59
N GLY A 54 -3.70 13.98 -11.94
CA GLY A 54 -2.60 14.71 -12.59
C GLY A 54 -1.58 13.76 -13.21
N VAL A 55 -1.20 12.70 -12.47
CA VAL A 55 -0.33 11.64 -12.99
C VAL A 55 -0.98 10.89 -14.15
N TRP A 56 -2.28 10.58 -14.10
CA TRP A 56 -2.96 9.96 -15.22
C TRP A 56 -2.96 10.87 -16.46
N ILE A 57 -3.26 12.17 -16.26
CA ILE A 57 -3.32 13.16 -17.32
C ILE A 57 -1.96 13.33 -18.01
N SER A 58 -0.84 13.23 -17.29
CA SER A 58 0.49 13.35 -17.90
C SER A 58 0.81 12.22 -18.88
N PHE A 59 0.09 11.08 -18.83
CA PHE A 59 0.15 10.01 -19.83
C PHE A 59 -0.92 10.12 -20.93
N THR A 60 -1.73 11.18 -20.91
CA THR A 60 -2.78 11.42 -21.90
C THR A 60 -2.54 12.71 -22.69
N ASP A 61 -3.02 12.73 -23.93
CA ASP A 61 -3.24 13.93 -24.71
C ASP A 61 -4.64 14.44 -24.38
N TRP A 62 -4.72 15.52 -23.59
CA TRP A 62 -5.98 16.08 -23.13
C TRP A 62 -5.92 17.62 -23.06
N ASP A 63 -6.79 18.28 -23.82
CA ASP A 63 -6.89 19.74 -23.97
C ASP A 63 -8.00 20.35 -23.10
N LEU A 64 -8.49 19.62 -22.09
CA LEU A 64 -9.58 19.96 -21.16
C LEU A 64 -10.98 20.09 -21.80
N LEU A 65 -11.09 20.35 -23.10
CA LEU A 65 -12.35 20.53 -23.83
C LEU A 65 -12.75 19.29 -24.63
N GLY A 66 -11.78 18.48 -25.05
CA GLY A 66 -11.97 17.25 -25.79
C GLY A 66 -11.82 15.97 -24.95
N ASP A 67 -11.84 14.84 -25.65
CA ASP A 67 -11.66 13.53 -25.04
C ASP A 67 -10.19 13.28 -24.69
N ALA A 68 -9.94 12.82 -23.46
CA ALA A 68 -8.61 12.42 -23.03
C ALA A 68 -8.18 11.14 -23.76
N ARG A 69 -7.11 11.23 -24.57
CA ARG A 69 -6.55 10.07 -25.28
C ARG A 69 -5.30 9.58 -24.58
N PHE A 70 -5.25 8.30 -24.21
CA PHE A 70 -4.04 7.73 -23.62
C PHE A 70 -2.94 7.55 -24.67
N ILE A 71 -1.81 8.22 -24.47
CA ILE A 71 -0.64 8.21 -25.37
C ILE A 71 0.62 7.65 -24.70
N GLY A 72 0.48 7.11 -23.48
CA GLY A 72 1.59 6.55 -22.72
C GLY A 72 2.63 7.62 -22.39
N VAL A 73 3.91 7.35 -22.69
CA VAL A 73 5.03 8.22 -22.27
C VAL A 73 5.38 9.32 -23.28
N GLU A 74 4.61 9.47 -24.35
CA GLU A 74 4.95 10.37 -25.46
C GLU A 74 5.11 11.83 -25.01
N ASN A 75 4.29 12.31 -24.07
CA ASN A 75 4.42 13.65 -23.48
C ASN A 75 5.81 13.86 -22.85
N TYR A 76 6.33 12.86 -22.15
CA TYR A 76 7.65 12.94 -21.52
C TYR A 76 8.77 12.94 -22.56
N VAL A 77 8.64 12.15 -23.61
CA VAL A 77 9.61 12.15 -24.72
C VAL A 77 9.64 13.52 -25.42
N ARG A 78 8.47 14.13 -25.66
CA ARG A 78 8.36 15.48 -26.24
C ARG A 78 9.06 16.50 -25.34
N LEU A 79 8.74 16.50 -24.04
CA LEU A 79 9.29 17.43 -23.06
C LEU A 79 10.81 17.30 -22.92
N PHE A 80 11.33 16.07 -22.93
CA PHE A 80 12.77 15.81 -22.79
C PHE A 80 13.58 16.29 -24.01
N ASN A 81 12.95 16.29 -25.19
CA ASN A 81 13.57 16.78 -26.43
C ASN A 81 13.30 18.26 -26.69
N ASP A 82 12.53 18.94 -25.83
CA ASP A 82 12.18 20.35 -25.99
C ASP A 82 13.28 21.24 -25.37
N PRO A 83 14.04 22.01 -26.17
CA PRO A 83 15.05 22.93 -25.63
C PRO A 83 14.44 24.04 -24.78
N GLU A 84 13.20 24.47 -25.05
CA GLU A 84 12.52 25.51 -24.30
C GLU A 84 12.21 25.04 -22.88
N PHE A 85 11.81 23.78 -22.72
CA PHE A 85 11.60 23.17 -21.42
C PHE A 85 12.87 23.22 -20.54
N TRP A 86 14.03 22.92 -21.11
CA TRP A 86 15.30 22.96 -20.38
C TRP A 86 15.77 24.39 -20.06
N ASN A 87 15.42 25.37 -20.90
CA ASN A 87 15.72 26.77 -20.60
C ASN A 87 14.87 27.32 -19.45
N ALA A 88 13.72 26.71 -19.17
CA ALA A 88 12.78 27.14 -18.13
C ALA A 88 13.02 26.47 -16.76
N LEU A 89 13.88 25.44 -16.69
CA LEU A 89 14.17 24.66 -15.48
C LEU A 89 15.44 25.15 -14.77
#